data_AF-A0A5D8ZZM8-F1
#
_entry.id   AF-A0A5D8ZZM8-F1
#
_cell.length_a   1.000
_cell.length_b   1.000
_cell.length_c   1.000
_cell.angle_alpha   90.00
_cell.angle_beta   90.00
_cell.angle_gamma   90.00
#
_symmetry.space_group_name_H-M   'P 1'
#
loop_
_entity.id
_entity.type
_entity.pdbx_description
1 polymer ?
#
loop_
_entity_poly.entity_id
_entity_poly.type
_entity_poly.pdbx_seq_one_letter_code
_entity_poly.pdbx_strand_id
1 'polypeptide(L)'
;MTNNPYWIFKNDELEKSTILAKELNISKSDFMSIQSWFDLLLLKHQEASSNKDEQLKTEAELETKFNELISSKITRKSYKYILPKLLNYNNVFNDAFLRSLYVARIGALLRDNLISKLVKDRMIVYSPEDFLYVTVYLRENYFISPNSNFLEDILKIENVRGIIEQGSAGTKFETLKNILYIVSQKDFHHDIICFKKILKLVLATDVELIHYLKGFQVVNNQGCYKIINDIFNLQISEDQWKDFESKVQVICFFDSARSANPTPAWNRKFQEVSASIEKDKLLQVVETVLRNEDSCIYRFDYGAEWGDDVSKRFLKSAKWIKEILN
;
A
#
# COMPACT_ATOMS: atom_id res chain seq x y z
N MET A 1 -27.95 -15.46 17.02
CA MET A 1 -27.24 -15.64 15.74
C MET A 1 -26.52 -14.33 15.46
N THR A 2 -25.23 -14.19 15.78
CA THR A 2 -24.59 -12.86 15.78
C THR A 2 -23.13 -12.78 15.32
N ASN A 3 -22.46 -13.89 15.00
CA ASN A 3 -21.04 -13.86 14.59
C ASN A 3 -20.80 -14.52 13.21
N ASN A 4 -21.55 -14.17 12.16
CA ASN A 4 -21.20 -14.59 10.80
C ASN A 4 -20.29 -13.52 10.15
N PRO A 5 -18.98 -13.79 9.92
CA PRO A 5 -18.06 -12.82 9.33
C PRO A 5 -18.52 -12.25 7.99
N TYR A 6 -19.21 -13.04 7.17
CA TYR A 6 -19.76 -12.57 5.89
C TYR A 6 -20.85 -11.53 6.06
N TRP A 7 -21.71 -11.69 7.07
CA TRP A 7 -22.78 -10.73 7.35
C TRP A 7 -22.23 -9.44 7.94
N ILE A 8 -21.24 -9.54 8.84
CA ILE A 8 -20.52 -8.40 9.41
C ILE A 8 -19.83 -7.61 8.29
N PHE A 9 -19.00 -8.27 7.48
CA PHE A 9 -18.32 -7.63 6.35
C PHE A 9 -19.33 -6.96 5.40
N LYS A 10 -20.40 -7.67 5.02
CA LYS A 10 -21.40 -7.14 4.09
C LYS A 10 -22.03 -5.84 4.58
N ASN A 11 -22.39 -5.75 5.87
CA ASN A 11 -23.04 -4.57 6.41
C ASN A 11 -22.07 -3.39 6.53
N ASP A 12 -20.87 -3.63 7.09
CA ASP A 12 -19.86 -2.59 7.26
C ASP A 12 -19.37 -2.07 5.89
N GLU A 13 -19.23 -2.95 4.90
CA GLU A 13 -18.89 -2.60 3.52
C GLU A 13 -20.01 -1.80 2.85
N LEU A 14 -21.28 -2.18 3.06
CA LEU A 14 -22.42 -1.45 2.50
C LEU A 14 -22.52 -0.02 3.05
N GLU A 15 -22.27 0.18 4.35
CA GLU A 15 -22.25 1.51 4.97
C GLU A 15 -21.15 2.38 4.34
N LYS A 16 -19.91 1.88 4.34
CA LYS A 16 -18.75 2.59 3.76
C LYS A 16 -18.95 2.90 2.27
N SER A 17 -19.46 1.94 1.52
CA SER A 17 -19.65 2.09 0.08
C SER A 17 -20.84 2.99 -0.28
N THR A 18 -21.86 3.10 0.58
CA THR A 18 -22.92 4.10 0.44
C THR A 18 -22.38 5.52 0.56
N ILE A 19 -21.49 5.77 1.53
CA ILE A 19 -20.80 7.05 1.68
C ILE A 19 -19.97 7.36 0.43
N LEU A 20 -19.12 6.41 0.01
CA LEU A 20 -18.28 6.60 -1.18
C LEU A 20 -19.12 6.88 -2.44
N ALA A 21 -20.20 6.13 -2.66
CA ALA A 21 -21.07 6.31 -3.82
C ALA A 21 -21.69 7.71 -3.85
N LYS A 22 -22.06 8.26 -2.69
CA LYS A 22 -22.58 9.62 -2.56
C LYS A 22 -21.50 10.65 -2.93
N GLU A 23 -20.30 10.54 -2.35
CA GLU A 23 -19.20 11.47 -2.62
C GLU A 23 -18.75 11.44 -4.10
N LEU A 24 -18.76 10.25 -4.71
CA LEU A 24 -18.43 10.07 -6.13
C LEU A 24 -19.59 10.38 -7.10
N ASN A 25 -20.74 10.83 -6.59
CA ASN A 25 -21.94 11.15 -7.37
C ASN A 25 -22.43 9.99 -8.27
N ILE A 26 -22.42 8.78 -7.71
CA ILE A 26 -22.94 7.58 -8.37
C ILE A 26 -24.46 7.60 -8.33
N SER A 27 -25.10 7.31 -9.47
CA SER A 27 -26.57 7.25 -9.54
C SER A 27 -27.07 6.08 -8.69
N LYS A 28 -28.29 6.21 -8.14
CA LYS A 28 -28.92 5.12 -7.38
C LYS A 28 -29.04 3.83 -8.20
N SER A 29 -29.34 3.94 -9.50
CA SER A 29 -29.41 2.79 -10.42
C SER A 29 -28.08 2.07 -10.57
N ASP A 30 -27.00 2.82 -10.78
CA ASP A 30 -25.66 2.27 -10.95
C ASP A 30 -25.19 1.64 -9.64
N PHE A 31 -25.41 2.34 -8.51
CA PHE A 31 -25.11 1.82 -7.17
C PHE A 31 -25.80 0.47 -6.92
N MET A 32 -27.11 0.36 -7.16
CA MET A 32 -27.85 -0.89 -6.94
C MET A 32 -27.37 -2.02 -7.86
N SER A 33 -27.06 -1.71 -9.12
CA SER A 33 -26.55 -2.69 -10.09
C SER A 33 -25.18 -3.22 -9.68
N ILE A 34 -24.29 -2.31 -9.24
CA ILE A 34 -22.95 -2.65 -8.76
C ILE A 34 -23.04 -3.46 -7.47
N GLN A 35 -23.85 -3.02 -6.50
CA GLN A 35 -24.02 -3.73 -5.24
C GLN A 35 -24.55 -5.14 -5.46
N SER A 36 -25.48 -5.33 -6.39
CA SER A 36 -26.02 -6.66 -6.73
C SER A 36 -24.93 -7.62 -7.23
N TRP A 37 -23.94 -7.12 -7.99
CA TRP A 37 -22.82 -7.95 -8.44
C TRP A 37 -21.86 -8.28 -7.29
N PHE A 38 -21.56 -7.33 -6.40
CA PHE A 38 -20.73 -7.58 -5.22
C PHE A 38 -21.39 -8.52 -4.20
N ASP A 39 -22.71 -8.44 -4.04
CA ASP A 39 -23.49 -9.38 -3.24
C ASP A 39 -23.41 -10.80 -3.81
N LEU A 40 -23.49 -10.95 -5.14
CA LEU A 40 -23.29 -12.22 -5.81
C LEU A 40 -21.85 -12.74 -5.65
N LEU A 41 -20.85 -11.87 -5.81
CA LEU A 41 -19.44 -12.21 -5.60
C LEU A 41 -19.22 -12.76 -4.19
N LEU A 42 -19.76 -12.08 -3.16
CA LEU A 42 -19.64 -12.50 -1.78
C LEU A 42 -20.36 -13.82 -1.50
N LEU A 43 -21.56 -14.02 -2.08
CA LEU A 43 -22.29 -15.28 -1.99
C LEU A 43 -21.49 -16.42 -2.59
N LYS A 44 -20.95 -16.24 -3.81
CA LYS A 44 -20.11 -17.24 -4.46
C LYS A 44 -18.81 -17.50 -3.70
N HIS A 45 -18.23 -16.47 -3.10
CA HIS A 45 -17.09 -16.62 -2.20
C HIS A 45 -17.45 -17.44 -0.95
N GLN A 46 -18.66 -17.31 -0.42
CA GLN A 46 -19.15 -18.09 0.73
C GLN A 46 -19.49 -19.55 0.36
N GLU A 47 -19.94 -19.80 -0.86
CA GLU A 47 -20.38 -21.12 -1.36
C GLU A 47 -19.27 -21.94 -2.04
N ALA A 48 -18.17 -21.31 -2.48
CA ALA A 48 -17.05 -22.00 -3.14
C ALA A 48 -16.62 -23.31 -2.45
N SER A 49 -16.34 -24.31 -3.26
CA SER A 49 -16.02 -25.68 -2.85
C SER A 49 -14.64 -26.07 -3.36
N SER A 50 -14.09 -27.19 -2.88
CA SER A 50 -12.83 -27.73 -3.38
C SER A 50 -12.87 -28.23 -4.82
N ASN A 51 -14.06 -28.27 -5.45
CA ASN A 51 -14.23 -28.78 -6.82
C ASN A 51 -13.72 -27.75 -7.84
N LYS A 52 -12.68 -28.13 -8.59
CA LYS A 52 -12.04 -27.26 -9.59
C LYS A 52 -12.97 -26.84 -10.73
N ASP A 53 -13.84 -27.74 -11.20
CA ASP A 53 -14.74 -27.45 -12.31
C ASP A 53 -15.86 -26.48 -11.88
N GLU A 54 -16.35 -26.63 -10.64
CA GLU A 54 -17.28 -25.68 -10.04
C GLU A 54 -16.65 -24.30 -9.85
N GLN A 55 -15.38 -24.25 -9.39
CA GLN A 55 -14.65 -22.99 -9.26
C GLN A 55 -14.47 -22.30 -10.62
N LEU A 56 -14.08 -23.04 -11.66
CA LEU A 56 -13.93 -22.52 -13.03
C LEU A 56 -15.25 -22.00 -13.60
N LYS A 57 -16.35 -22.73 -13.39
CA LYS A 57 -17.69 -22.31 -13.81
C LYS A 57 -18.11 -21.02 -13.08
N THR A 58 -17.84 -20.95 -11.78
CA THR A 58 -18.15 -19.77 -10.94
C THR A 58 -17.34 -18.55 -11.39
N GLU A 59 -16.05 -18.72 -11.66
CA GLU A 59 -15.17 -17.68 -12.21
C GLU A 59 -15.73 -17.13 -13.52
N ALA A 60 -16.05 -18.01 -14.48
CA ALA A 60 -16.59 -17.60 -15.78
C ALA A 60 -17.97 -16.93 -15.67
N GLU A 61 -18.83 -17.40 -14.77
CA GLU A 61 -20.15 -16.79 -14.52
C GLU A 61 -20.00 -15.36 -13.96
N LEU A 62 -19.15 -15.19 -12.94
CA LEU A 62 -18.90 -13.89 -12.31
C LEU A 62 -18.28 -12.91 -13.30
N GLU A 63 -17.32 -13.36 -14.11
CA GLU A 63 -16.70 -12.56 -15.17
C GLU A 63 -17.73 -12.11 -16.21
N THR A 64 -18.56 -13.04 -16.69
CA THR A 64 -19.59 -12.75 -17.70
C THR A 64 -20.56 -11.69 -17.16
N LYS A 65 -21.07 -11.87 -15.93
CA LYS A 65 -21.98 -10.92 -15.30
C LYS A 65 -21.32 -9.57 -15.02
N PHE A 66 -20.02 -9.55 -14.71
CA PHE A 66 -19.28 -8.30 -14.55
C PHE A 66 -19.15 -7.56 -15.88
N ASN A 67 -18.82 -8.28 -16.96
CA ASN A 67 -18.69 -7.70 -18.29
C ASN A 67 -20.05 -7.17 -18.80
N GLU A 68 -21.16 -7.85 -18.53
CA GLU A 68 -22.52 -7.34 -18.78
C GLU A 68 -22.82 -6.06 -17.98
N LEU A 69 -22.46 -6.06 -16.68
CA LEU A 69 -22.65 -4.91 -15.80
C LEU A 69 -21.98 -3.67 -16.40
N ILE A 70 -20.68 -3.75 -16.69
CA ILE A 70 -19.91 -2.61 -17.17
C ILE A 70 -20.26 -2.22 -18.62
N SER A 71 -20.70 -3.16 -19.46
CA SER A 71 -21.02 -2.86 -20.88
C SER A 71 -22.39 -2.23 -21.10
N SER A 72 -23.36 -2.51 -20.23
CA SER A 72 -24.76 -2.18 -20.53
C SER A 72 -25.62 -1.70 -19.35
N LYS A 73 -25.22 -1.97 -18.10
CA LYS A 73 -26.09 -1.72 -16.93
C LYS A 73 -25.71 -0.48 -16.14
N ILE A 74 -24.51 0.06 -16.35
CA ILE A 74 -24.02 1.24 -15.64
C ILE A 74 -23.33 2.21 -16.59
N THR A 75 -23.15 3.44 -16.12
CA THR A 75 -22.39 4.46 -16.82
C THR A 75 -20.88 4.32 -16.57
N ARG A 76 -20.05 4.68 -17.54
CA ARG A 76 -18.58 4.61 -17.43
C ARG A 76 -18.04 5.42 -16.24
N LYS A 77 -18.68 6.56 -15.91
CA LYS A 77 -18.30 7.36 -14.74
C LYS A 77 -18.34 6.57 -13.43
N SER A 78 -19.14 5.50 -13.35
CA SER A 78 -19.27 4.68 -12.16
C SER A 78 -18.11 3.70 -11.96
N TYR A 79 -17.20 3.57 -12.93
CA TYR A 79 -16.04 2.70 -12.79
C TYR A 79 -15.08 3.19 -11.71
N LYS A 80 -15.05 4.50 -11.44
CA LYS A 80 -14.27 5.10 -10.35
C LYS A 80 -14.74 4.66 -8.96
N TYR A 81 -15.96 4.15 -8.85
CA TYR A 81 -16.52 3.53 -7.64
C TYR A 81 -16.30 2.01 -7.61
N ILE A 82 -16.33 1.32 -8.76
CA ILE A 82 -16.10 -0.14 -8.83
C ILE A 82 -14.69 -0.50 -8.43
N LEU A 83 -13.70 0.20 -8.98
CA LEU A 83 -12.29 -0.14 -8.77
C LEU A 83 -11.90 -0.20 -7.27
N PRO A 84 -12.17 0.83 -6.44
CA PRO A 84 -11.87 0.75 -5.02
C PRO A 84 -12.64 -0.37 -4.30
N LYS A 85 -13.89 -0.66 -4.68
CA LYS A 85 -14.61 -1.83 -4.13
C LYS A 85 -13.89 -3.14 -4.46
N LEU A 86 -13.44 -3.33 -5.70
CA LEU A 86 -12.67 -4.52 -6.08
C LEU A 86 -11.38 -4.65 -5.26
N LEU A 87 -10.67 -3.54 -5.01
CA LEU A 87 -9.47 -3.55 -4.17
C LEU A 87 -9.79 -3.99 -2.74
N ASN A 88 -10.85 -3.45 -2.13
CA ASN A 88 -11.28 -3.82 -0.77
C ASN A 88 -11.67 -5.32 -0.69
N TYR A 89 -12.51 -5.79 -1.62
CA TYR A 89 -12.89 -7.20 -1.67
C TYR A 89 -11.70 -8.13 -1.88
N ASN A 90 -10.77 -7.78 -2.78
CA ASN A 90 -9.56 -8.56 -2.98
C ASN A 90 -8.67 -8.58 -1.74
N ASN A 91 -8.56 -7.46 -1.02
CA ASN A 91 -7.85 -7.41 0.25
C ASN A 91 -8.47 -8.38 1.27
N VAL A 92 -9.79 -8.34 1.43
CA VAL A 92 -10.52 -9.18 2.38
C VAL A 92 -10.52 -10.66 1.96
N PHE A 93 -10.56 -10.99 0.68
CA PHE A 93 -10.47 -12.40 0.24
C PHE A 93 -9.09 -13.02 0.47
N ASN A 94 -8.07 -12.17 0.63
CA ASN A 94 -6.71 -12.58 0.96
C ASN A 94 -6.37 -12.35 2.44
N ASP A 95 -7.34 -11.93 3.25
CA ASP A 95 -7.19 -11.86 4.70
C ASP A 95 -7.70 -13.14 5.37
N ALA A 96 -7.57 -13.19 6.70
CA ALA A 96 -8.09 -14.28 7.52
C ALA A 96 -9.44 -13.97 8.17
N PHE A 97 -10.05 -12.81 7.87
CA PHE A 97 -11.35 -12.38 8.38
C PHE A 97 -12.48 -13.18 7.73
N LEU A 98 -12.45 -13.32 6.40
CA LEU A 98 -13.27 -14.30 5.68
C LEU A 98 -12.51 -15.62 5.53
N ARG A 99 -13.18 -16.62 4.95
CA ARG A 99 -12.51 -17.91 4.69
C ARG A 99 -11.52 -17.76 3.53
N SER A 100 -10.34 -18.33 3.68
CA SER A 100 -9.29 -18.32 2.65
C SER A 100 -9.21 -19.63 1.84
N LEU A 101 -9.96 -20.67 2.24
CA LEU A 101 -9.99 -21.95 1.54
C LEU A 101 -10.90 -21.92 0.32
N TYR A 102 -10.45 -22.56 -0.76
CA TYR A 102 -11.21 -22.80 -2.00
C TYR A 102 -11.65 -21.56 -2.78
N VAL A 103 -11.02 -20.42 -2.53
CA VAL A 103 -11.35 -19.13 -3.14
C VAL A 103 -10.29 -18.64 -4.13
N ALA A 104 -9.27 -19.47 -4.41
CA ALA A 104 -8.14 -19.11 -5.26
C ALA A 104 -8.56 -18.61 -6.66
N ARG A 105 -9.56 -19.24 -7.29
CA ARG A 105 -10.10 -18.81 -8.59
C ARG A 105 -10.86 -17.49 -8.54
N ILE A 106 -11.60 -17.25 -7.45
CA ILE A 106 -12.28 -15.95 -7.25
C ILE A 106 -11.23 -14.86 -7.00
N GLY A 107 -10.18 -15.14 -6.23
CA GLY A 107 -9.04 -14.23 -6.06
C GLY A 107 -8.32 -13.93 -7.38
N ALA A 108 -8.10 -14.95 -8.22
CA ALA A 108 -7.51 -14.80 -9.56
C ALA A 108 -8.40 -13.94 -10.48
N LEU A 109 -9.72 -14.14 -10.47
CA LEU A 109 -10.67 -13.28 -11.19
C LEU A 109 -10.49 -11.82 -10.81
N LEU A 110 -10.43 -11.51 -9.51
CA LEU A 110 -10.27 -10.12 -9.06
C LEU A 110 -8.90 -9.58 -9.47
N ARG A 111 -7.82 -10.23 -9.07
CA ARG A 111 -6.45 -9.72 -9.20
C ARG A 111 -5.96 -9.70 -10.65
N ASP A 112 -6.04 -10.85 -11.32
CA ASP A 112 -5.36 -11.04 -12.61
C ASP A 112 -6.20 -10.53 -13.78
N ASN A 113 -7.53 -10.46 -13.61
CA ASN A 113 -8.45 -9.99 -14.64
C ASN A 113 -9.05 -8.61 -14.30
N LEU A 114 -9.99 -8.53 -13.36
CA LEU A 114 -10.83 -7.34 -13.20
C LEU A 114 -10.04 -6.10 -12.73
N ILE A 115 -9.25 -6.22 -11.66
CA ILE A 115 -8.43 -5.13 -11.12
C ILE A 115 -7.35 -4.74 -12.13
N SER A 116 -6.61 -5.72 -12.65
CA SER A 116 -5.55 -5.49 -13.65
C SER A 116 -6.06 -4.69 -14.87
N LYS A 117 -7.28 -4.99 -15.34
CA LYS A 117 -7.96 -4.28 -16.43
C LYS A 117 -8.30 -2.84 -16.05
N LEU A 118 -8.96 -2.61 -14.91
CA LEU A 118 -9.45 -1.28 -14.53
C LEU A 118 -8.36 -0.34 -14.02
N VAL A 119 -7.36 -0.84 -13.28
CA VAL A 119 -6.23 -0.02 -12.80
C VAL A 119 -5.50 0.66 -13.96
N LYS A 120 -5.34 -0.07 -15.08
CA LYS A 120 -4.69 0.40 -16.31
C LYS A 120 -5.61 1.21 -17.23
N ASP A 121 -6.92 1.21 -17.00
CA ASP A 121 -7.87 1.97 -17.83
C ASP A 121 -7.80 3.47 -17.52
N ARG A 122 -7.04 4.20 -18.34
CA ARG A 122 -6.87 5.66 -18.25
C ARG A 122 -8.17 6.45 -18.47
N MET A 123 -9.21 5.82 -19.00
CA MET A 123 -10.51 6.47 -19.17
C MET A 123 -11.32 6.51 -17.87
N ILE A 124 -10.90 5.80 -16.82
CA ILE A 124 -11.41 6.04 -15.47
C ILE A 124 -10.72 7.28 -14.93
N VAL A 125 -11.44 8.40 -14.96
CA VAL A 125 -10.95 9.71 -14.51
C VAL A 125 -11.30 9.90 -13.05
N TYR A 126 -10.32 10.30 -12.25
CA TYR A 126 -10.48 10.75 -10.86
C TYR A 126 -10.07 12.22 -10.81
N SER A 127 -10.89 13.08 -10.20
CA SER A 127 -10.35 14.33 -9.66
C SER A 127 -9.52 14.03 -8.39
N PRO A 128 -8.70 14.98 -7.93
CA PRO A 128 -8.04 14.87 -6.63
C PRO A 128 -9.00 14.57 -5.47
N GLU A 129 -10.19 15.19 -5.48
CA GLU A 129 -11.23 14.99 -4.47
C GLU A 129 -11.83 13.58 -4.58
N ASP A 130 -12.12 13.11 -5.81
CA ASP A 130 -12.57 11.73 -6.01
C ASP A 130 -11.58 10.73 -5.40
N PHE A 131 -10.28 10.94 -5.63
CA PHE A 131 -9.24 10.05 -5.12
C PHE A 131 -9.06 10.17 -3.61
N LEU A 132 -9.22 11.37 -3.02
CA LEU A 132 -9.30 11.54 -1.58
C LEU A 132 -10.42 10.68 -0.99
N TYR A 133 -11.65 10.76 -1.52
CA TYR A 133 -12.77 9.94 -1.03
C TYR A 133 -12.52 8.45 -1.20
N VAL A 134 -11.87 8.04 -2.30
CA VAL A 134 -11.41 6.67 -2.49
C VAL A 134 -10.44 6.25 -1.40
N THR A 135 -9.42 7.06 -1.09
CA THR A 135 -8.47 6.71 -0.01
C THR A 135 -9.14 6.67 1.36
N VAL A 136 -10.13 7.52 1.63
CA VAL A 136 -10.94 7.45 2.86
C VAL A 136 -11.70 6.12 2.94
N TYR A 137 -12.33 5.68 1.85
CA TYR A 137 -13.01 4.39 1.80
C TYR A 137 -12.04 3.22 2.01
N LEU A 138 -10.84 3.29 1.42
CA LEU A 138 -9.83 2.22 1.46
C LEU A 138 -9.00 2.20 2.74
N ARG A 139 -9.07 3.21 3.61
CA ARG A 139 -8.16 3.30 4.76
C ARG A 139 -8.52 2.31 5.88
N GLU A 140 -9.81 2.11 6.14
CA GLU A 140 -10.29 1.30 7.27
C GLU A 140 -10.58 -0.13 6.80
N ASN A 141 -9.72 -1.07 7.15
CA ASN A 141 -9.88 -2.50 6.84
C ASN A 141 -9.70 -3.33 8.12
N TYR A 142 -10.30 -4.51 8.17
CA TYR A 142 -10.07 -5.45 9.28
C TYR A 142 -8.62 -5.94 9.31
N PHE A 143 -8.02 -6.09 8.13
CA PHE A 143 -6.65 -6.53 7.95
C PHE A 143 -6.14 -6.03 6.59
N ILE A 144 -4.86 -5.69 6.48
CA ILE A 144 -4.21 -5.37 5.20
C ILE A 144 -3.34 -6.55 4.79
N SER A 145 -3.82 -7.33 3.84
CA SER A 145 -3.13 -8.54 3.41
C SER A 145 -1.84 -8.21 2.65
N PRO A 146 -0.70 -8.84 3.00
CA PRO A 146 0.53 -8.70 2.22
C PRO A 146 0.41 -9.36 0.83
N ASN A 147 -0.61 -10.18 0.58
CA ASN A 147 -0.76 -10.96 -0.65
C ASN A 147 -1.74 -10.36 -1.67
N SER A 148 -2.47 -9.29 -1.29
CA SER A 148 -3.56 -8.72 -2.10
C SER A 148 -3.12 -7.67 -3.13
N ASN A 149 -1.85 -7.26 -3.12
CA ASN A 149 -1.35 -6.08 -3.87
C ASN A 149 -2.12 -4.77 -3.55
N PHE A 150 -2.80 -4.70 -2.40
CA PHE A 150 -3.73 -3.61 -2.09
C PHE A 150 -3.09 -2.23 -2.21
N LEU A 151 -1.94 -2.04 -1.56
CA LEU A 151 -1.21 -0.78 -1.59
C LEU A 151 -0.56 -0.52 -2.95
N GLU A 152 -0.06 -1.58 -3.59
CA GLU A 152 0.53 -1.51 -4.93
C GLU A 152 -0.47 -1.01 -5.96
N ASP A 153 -1.72 -1.49 -5.89
CA ASP A 153 -2.77 -1.12 -6.83
C ASP A 153 -3.32 0.28 -6.54
N ILE A 154 -3.42 0.72 -5.27
CA ILE A 154 -3.70 2.13 -4.92
C ILE A 154 -2.65 3.05 -5.56
N LEU A 155 -1.36 2.73 -5.40
CA LEU A 155 -0.27 3.53 -5.96
C LEU A 155 -0.19 3.45 -7.48
N LYS A 156 -0.65 2.35 -8.11
CA LYS A 156 -0.78 2.29 -9.57
C LYS A 156 -1.91 3.18 -10.07
N ILE A 157 -3.03 3.28 -9.34
CA ILE A 157 -4.12 4.20 -9.72
C ILE A 157 -3.59 5.62 -9.81
N GLU A 158 -2.87 6.05 -8.78
CA GLU A 158 -2.17 7.33 -8.74
C GLU A 158 -1.17 7.45 -9.89
N ASN A 159 -0.19 6.54 -9.99
CA ASN A 159 0.91 6.66 -10.94
C ASN A 159 0.46 6.66 -12.42
N VAL A 160 -0.63 5.96 -12.76
CA VAL A 160 -1.15 5.93 -14.14
C VAL A 160 -1.81 7.26 -14.53
N ARG A 161 -2.25 8.05 -13.56
CA ARG A 161 -3.13 9.21 -13.75
C ARG A 161 -2.56 10.54 -13.24
N GLY A 162 -1.52 10.52 -12.41
CA GLY A 162 -0.93 11.70 -11.78
C GLY A 162 -1.96 12.51 -11.00
N ILE A 163 -2.75 11.86 -10.14
CA ILE A 163 -3.91 12.52 -9.52
C ILE A 163 -3.44 13.48 -8.41
N ILE A 164 -2.47 13.05 -7.60
CA ILE A 164 -1.98 13.81 -6.45
C ILE A 164 -1.30 15.12 -6.87
N GLU A 165 -0.57 15.14 -7.99
CA GLU A 165 0.08 16.36 -8.49
C GLU A 165 -0.92 17.43 -8.96
N GLN A 166 -2.15 17.05 -9.26
CA GLN A 166 -3.22 17.96 -9.69
C GLN A 166 -4.02 18.54 -8.51
N GLY A 167 -3.83 18.01 -7.30
CA GLY A 167 -4.58 18.39 -6.10
C GLY A 167 -4.07 19.63 -5.39
N SER A 168 -4.93 20.23 -4.58
CA SER A 168 -4.50 21.24 -3.60
C SER A 168 -3.56 20.62 -2.56
N ALA A 169 -2.75 21.44 -1.89
CA ALA A 169 -1.87 20.98 -0.82
C ALA A 169 -2.63 20.20 0.28
N GLY A 170 -3.83 20.67 0.66
CA GLY A 170 -4.68 20.00 1.65
C GLY A 170 -5.22 18.66 1.15
N THR A 171 -5.72 18.59 -0.08
CA THR A 171 -6.20 17.34 -0.69
C THR A 171 -5.08 16.31 -0.79
N LYS A 172 -3.89 16.74 -1.21
CA LYS A 172 -2.68 15.92 -1.28
C LYS A 172 -2.28 15.38 0.09
N PHE A 173 -2.23 16.25 1.10
CA PHE A 173 -1.88 15.88 2.47
C PHE A 173 -2.82 14.79 3.00
N GLU A 174 -4.12 14.99 2.97
CA GLU A 174 -5.09 14.01 3.49
C GLU A 174 -5.09 12.71 2.68
N THR A 175 -4.92 12.78 1.36
CA THR A 175 -4.79 11.59 0.50
C THR A 175 -3.58 10.75 0.90
N LEU A 176 -2.40 11.37 1.00
CA LEU A 176 -1.17 10.67 1.37
C LEU A 176 -1.19 10.17 2.82
N LYS A 177 -1.82 10.92 3.74
CA LYS A 177 -2.04 10.52 5.12
C LYS A 177 -2.93 9.27 5.22
N ASN A 178 -4.01 9.18 4.44
CA ASN A 178 -4.83 7.96 4.37
C ASN A 178 -4.02 6.76 3.85
N ILE A 179 -3.19 6.95 2.81
CA ILE A 179 -2.33 5.89 2.27
C ILE A 179 -1.26 5.46 3.29
N LEU A 180 -0.65 6.42 4.01
CA LEU A 180 0.29 6.13 5.10
C LEU A 180 -0.40 5.40 6.25
N TYR A 181 -1.66 5.73 6.57
CA TYR A 181 -2.44 4.98 7.54
C TYR A 181 -2.59 3.52 7.11
N ILE A 182 -2.89 3.24 5.84
CA ILE A 182 -2.92 1.85 5.32
C ILE A 182 -1.56 1.16 5.50
N VAL A 183 -0.44 1.85 5.25
CA VAL A 183 0.91 1.32 5.53
C VAL A 183 1.07 0.98 7.01
N SER A 184 0.59 1.84 7.91
CA SER A 184 0.70 1.63 9.36
C SER A 184 -0.04 0.37 9.85
N GLN A 185 -1.12 -0.01 9.16
CA GLN A 185 -1.93 -1.19 9.46
C GLN A 185 -1.44 -2.45 8.74
N LYS A 186 -0.47 -2.34 7.82
CA LYS A 186 0.06 -3.50 7.11
C LYS A 186 0.79 -4.40 8.09
N ASP A 187 0.42 -5.68 8.11
CA ASP A 187 1.10 -6.69 8.90
C ASP A 187 2.56 -6.86 8.43
N PHE A 188 3.32 -7.72 9.10
CA PHE A 188 4.72 -7.97 8.79
C PHE A 188 4.96 -8.20 7.28
N HIS A 189 5.96 -7.51 6.72
CA HIS A 189 6.29 -7.55 5.30
C HIS A 189 7.79 -7.37 5.03
N HIS A 190 8.30 -7.91 3.92
CA HIS A 190 9.75 -8.03 3.68
C HIS A 190 10.40 -6.89 2.87
N ASP A 191 9.63 -5.88 2.49
CA ASP A 191 10.10 -4.78 1.65
C ASP A 191 9.42 -3.45 1.97
N ILE A 192 10.02 -2.34 1.59
CA ILE A 192 9.45 -0.99 1.73
C ILE A 192 9.18 -0.36 0.35
N ILE A 193 8.87 -1.15 -0.67
CA ILE A 193 8.75 -0.66 -2.06
C ILE A 193 7.63 0.39 -2.17
N CYS A 194 6.47 0.10 -1.62
CA CYS A 194 5.33 1.01 -1.64
C CYS A 194 5.59 2.26 -0.78
N PHE A 195 6.22 2.11 0.39
CA PHE A 195 6.61 3.25 1.21
C PHE A 195 7.57 4.20 0.46
N LYS A 196 8.61 3.66 -0.21
CA LYS A 196 9.52 4.46 -1.05
C LYS A 196 8.81 5.16 -2.22
N LYS A 197 7.76 4.56 -2.79
CA LYS A 197 6.94 5.22 -3.82
C LYS A 197 6.14 6.38 -3.24
N ILE A 198 5.60 6.22 -2.02
CA ILE A 198 4.90 7.30 -1.30
C ILE A 198 5.86 8.46 -1.03
N LEU A 199 7.08 8.19 -0.55
CA LEU A 199 8.09 9.24 -0.29
C LEU A 199 8.42 10.07 -1.54
N LYS A 200 8.37 9.47 -2.74
CA LYS A 200 8.61 10.18 -4.01
C LYS A 200 7.46 11.12 -4.42
N LEU A 201 6.29 10.99 -3.80
CA LEU A 201 5.15 11.88 -4.06
C LEU A 201 5.23 13.15 -3.19
N VAL A 202 6.12 13.19 -2.21
CA VAL A 202 6.31 14.33 -1.30
C VAL A 202 7.23 15.37 -1.95
N LEU A 203 6.79 16.62 -1.99
CA LEU A 203 7.48 17.77 -2.54
C LEU A 203 8.00 18.68 -1.43
N ALA A 204 8.93 19.58 -1.78
CA ALA A 204 9.52 20.58 -0.88
C ALA A 204 8.49 21.44 -0.14
N THR A 205 7.37 21.69 -0.81
CA THR A 205 6.28 22.53 -0.30
C THR A 205 5.37 21.80 0.68
N ASP A 206 5.49 20.48 0.84
CA ASP A 206 4.59 19.67 1.67
C ASP A 206 5.04 19.65 3.14
N VAL A 207 5.25 20.83 3.74
CA VAL A 207 5.80 20.99 5.10
C VAL A 207 5.03 20.17 6.15
N GLU A 208 3.70 20.18 6.09
CA GLU A 208 2.84 19.44 7.01
C GLU A 208 3.01 17.92 6.87
N LEU A 209 3.13 17.41 5.64
CA LEU A 209 3.35 15.99 5.38
C LEU A 209 4.74 15.55 5.82
N ILE A 210 5.76 16.36 5.58
CA ILE A 210 7.13 16.12 6.06
C ILE A 210 7.14 16.05 7.59
N HIS A 211 6.41 16.95 8.27
CA HIS A 211 6.26 16.90 9.71
C HIS A 211 5.55 15.61 10.18
N TYR A 212 4.46 15.23 9.53
CA TYR A 212 3.75 13.98 9.81
C TYR A 212 4.66 12.74 9.69
N LEU A 213 5.51 12.67 8.65
CA LEU A 213 6.43 11.55 8.43
C LEU A 213 7.46 11.37 9.56
N LYS A 214 7.85 12.43 10.27
CA LYS A 214 8.76 12.34 11.43
C LYS A 214 8.13 11.59 12.62
N GLY A 215 6.81 11.68 12.75
CA GLY A 215 6.03 10.96 13.77
C GLY A 215 5.43 9.64 13.26
N PHE A 216 5.65 9.27 12.00
CA PHE A 216 5.05 8.08 11.42
C PHE A 216 5.60 6.81 12.06
N GLN A 217 4.68 5.94 12.51
CA GLN A 217 4.97 4.64 13.08
C GLN A 217 3.99 3.60 12.54
N VAL A 218 4.46 2.36 12.41
CA VAL A 218 3.63 1.21 12.04
C VAL A 218 3.13 0.51 13.31
N VAL A 219 1.88 0.04 13.29
CA VAL A 219 1.22 -0.57 14.47
C VAL A 219 1.97 -1.81 14.95
N ASN A 220 2.52 -2.58 14.01
CA ASN A 220 3.25 -3.81 14.32
C ASN A 220 4.66 -3.56 14.89
N ASN A 221 5.13 -2.31 14.99
CA ASN A 221 6.47 -1.96 15.47
C ASN A 221 7.63 -2.64 14.69
N GLN A 222 7.43 -2.95 13.41
CA GLN A 222 8.45 -3.59 12.59
C GLN A 222 9.74 -2.76 12.53
N GLY A 223 10.88 -3.44 12.68
CA GLY A 223 12.19 -2.83 12.88
C GLY A 223 12.60 -1.83 11.79
N CYS A 224 12.27 -2.11 10.53
CA CYS A 224 12.70 -1.24 9.43
C CYS A 224 12.07 0.15 9.51
N TYR A 225 10.83 0.24 10.00
CA TYR A 225 10.17 1.53 10.21
C TYR A 225 10.71 2.27 11.43
N LYS A 226 11.25 1.57 12.44
CA LYS A 226 11.99 2.21 13.55
C LYS A 226 13.25 2.89 13.01
N ILE A 227 14.04 2.16 12.22
CA ILE A 227 15.26 2.72 11.61
C ILE A 227 14.94 3.89 10.68
N ILE A 228 13.88 3.78 9.87
CA ILE A 228 13.40 4.87 9.01
C ILE A 228 12.99 6.08 9.84
N ASN A 229 12.27 5.87 10.94
CA ASN A 229 11.85 6.95 11.86
C ASN A 229 13.07 7.65 12.48
N ASP A 230 14.07 6.90 12.92
CA ASP A 230 15.31 7.46 13.45
C ASP A 230 16.03 8.31 12.39
N ILE A 231 16.12 7.84 11.15
CA ILE A 231 16.70 8.61 10.04
C ILE A 231 15.90 9.90 9.79
N PHE A 232 14.56 9.84 9.81
CA PHE A 232 13.72 11.03 9.61
C PHE A 232 13.90 12.10 10.69
N ASN A 233 14.33 11.71 11.90
CA ASN A 233 14.55 12.60 13.03
C ASN A 233 15.98 13.14 13.14
N LEU A 234 16.90 12.73 12.27
CA LEU A 234 18.23 13.35 12.16
C LEU A 234 18.17 14.72 11.47
N GLN A 235 19.20 15.55 11.67
CA GLN A 235 19.40 16.77 10.88
C GLN A 235 20.62 16.59 9.97
N ILE A 236 20.35 16.25 8.71
CA ILE A 236 21.35 16.00 7.66
C ILE A 236 21.67 17.31 6.92
N SER A 237 20.71 18.23 6.81
CA SER A 237 20.94 19.56 6.23
C SER A 237 20.24 20.66 7.04
N GLU A 238 20.75 21.89 6.96
CA GLU A 238 20.06 23.08 7.49
C GLU A 238 18.87 23.48 6.61
N ASP A 239 18.98 23.25 5.30
CA ASP A 239 17.86 23.42 4.38
C ASP A 239 16.87 22.26 4.57
N GLN A 240 15.65 22.58 5.02
CA GLN A 240 14.64 21.56 5.38
C GLN A 240 14.25 20.66 4.20
N TRP A 241 14.32 21.18 2.97
CA TRP A 241 13.99 20.41 1.79
C TRP A 241 15.12 19.45 1.44
N LYS A 242 16.35 19.97 1.32
CA LYS A 242 17.55 19.17 1.08
C LYS A 242 17.73 18.11 2.17
N ASP A 243 17.36 18.43 3.41
CA ASP A 243 17.34 17.51 4.54
C ASP A 243 16.37 16.33 4.27
N PHE A 244 15.13 16.61 3.85
CA PHE A 244 14.16 15.57 3.49
C PHE A 244 14.62 14.75 2.28
N GLU A 245 15.09 15.38 1.20
CA GLU A 245 15.61 14.68 0.02
C GLU A 245 16.78 13.76 0.39
N SER A 246 17.71 14.24 1.20
CA SER A 246 18.87 13.47 1.66
C SER A 246 18.42 12.25 2.47
N LYS A 247 17.42 12.41 3.36
CA LYS A 247 16.84 11.28 4.12
C LYS A 247 16.21 10.24 3.21
N VAL A 248 15.40 10.66 2.23
CA VAL A 248 14.79 9.76 1.24
C VAL A 248 15.87 9.04 0.42
N GLN A 249 16.90 9.77 -0.01
CA GLN A 249 18.04 9.22 -0.76
C GLN A 249 18.76 8.14 0.06
N VAL A 250 19.05 8.42 1.33
CA VAL A 250 19.72 7.50 2.25
C VAL A 250 18.86 6.26 2.52
N ILE A 251 17.57 6.41 2.82
CA ILE A 251 16.63 5.30 3.02
C ILE A 251 16.61 4.38 1.79
N CYS A 252 16.51 4.97 0.59
CA CYS A 252 16.51 4.20 -0.66
C CYS A 252 17.84 3.49 -0.92
N PHE A 253 18.96 4.12 -0.57
CA PHE A 253 20.29 3.58 -0.74
C PHE A 253 20.59 2.43 0.25
N PHE A 254 20.24 2.59 1.53
CA PHE A 254 20.47 1.57 2.55
C PHE A 254 19.70 0.27 2.25
N ASP A 255 18.49 0.38 1.67
CA ASP A 255 17.71 -0.79 1.20
C ASP A 255 18.35 -1.53 0.00
N SER A 256 19.41 -0.99 -0.62
CA SER A 256 20.02 -1.57 -1.81
C SER A 256 21.10 -2.63 -1.52
N ALA A 257 21.50 -2.79 -0.26
CA ALA A 257 22.52 -3.76 0.17
C ALA A 257 21.98 -5.21 0.12
N ARG A 258 21.77 -5.79 -1.06
CA ARG A 258 21.17 -7.13 -1.21
C ARG A 258 22.17 -8.28 -1.15
N SER A 259 23.36 -8.09 -1.72
CA SER A 259 24.40 -9.13 -1.82
C SER A 259 25.19 -9.34 -0.53
N ALA A 260 25.97 -10.42 -0.45
CA ALA A 260 26.86 -10.69 0.69
C ALA A 260 27.97 -9.63 0.86
N ASN A 261 28.44 -9.06 -0.26
CA ASN A 261 29.46 -8.00 -0.32
C ASN A 261 28.97 -6.81 -1.15
N PRO A 262 29.58 -5.61 -1.00
CA PRO A 262 29.31 -4.46 -1.86
C PRO A 262 29.49 -4.81 -3.34
N THR A 263 28.47 -4.55 -4.14
CA THR A 263 28.54 -4.74 -5.60
C THR A 263 29.06 -3.47 -6.28
N PRO A 264 29.56 -3.54 -7.53
CA PRO A 264 29.93 -2.33 -8.29
C PRO A 264 28.77 -1.31 -8.41
N ALA A 265 27.54 -1.81 -8.55
CA ALA A 265 26.35 -0.96 -8.60
C ALA A 265 26.05 -0.29 -7.24
N TRP A 266 26.29 -0.99 -6.13
CA TRP A 266 26.16 -0.42 -4.78
C TRP A 266 27.25 0.64 -4.54
N ASN A 267 28.51 0.35 -4.89
CA ASN A 267 29.63 1.29 -4.74
C ASN A 267 29.40 2.60 -5.53
N ARG A 268 28.86 2.49 -6.75
CA ARG A 268 28.50 3.67 -7.55
C ARG A 268 27.45 4.53 -6.85
N LYS A 269 26.38 3.91 -6.33
CA LYS A 269 25.36 4.62 -5.53
C LYS A 269 25.92 5.22 -4.26
N PHE A 270 26.86 4.53 -3.59
CA PHE A 270 27.52 5.06 -2.42
C PHE A 270 28.33 6.33 -2.74
N GLN A 271 29.04 6.35 -3.87
CA GLN A 271 29.75 7.54 -4.33
C GLN A 271 28.78 8.70 -4.62
N GLU A 272 27.64 8.42 -5.24
CA GLU A 272 26.59 9.43 -5.49
C GLU A 272 26.03 10.02 -4.18
N VAL A 273 25.75 9.17 -3.18
CA VAL A 273 25.22 9.60 -1.86
C VAL A 273 26.28 10.32 -1.03
N SER A 274 27.51 9.84 -1.01
CA SER A 274 28.60 10.46 -0.25
C SER A 274 29.09 11.77 -0.86
N ALA A 275 28.82 12.02 -2.15
CA ALA A 275 29.03 13.32 -2.78
C ALA A 275 27.94 14.35 -2.43
N SER A 276 26.71 13.92 -2.10
CA SER A 276 25.60 14.83 -1.80
C SER A 276 25.43 15.17 -0.32
N ILE A 277 26.03 14.37 0.57
CA ILE A 277 25.89 14.47 2.04
C ILE A 277 27.27 14.64 2.68
N GLU A 278 27.38 15.58 3.62
CA GLU A 278 28.61 15.81 4.38
C GLU A 278 29.05 14.56 5.16
N LYS A 279 30.37 14.32 5.24
CA LYS A 279 30.93 13.07 5.79
C LYS A 279 30.47 12.82 7.22
N ASP A 280 30.48 13.84 8.07
CA ASP A 280 30.05 13.76 9.48
C ASP A 280 28.55 13.44 9.59
N LYS A 281 27.71 14.03 8.74
CA LYS A 281 26.27 13.74 8.67
C LYS A 281 26.00 12.32 8.22
N LEU A 282 26.72 11.84 7.20
CA LEU A 282 26.61 10.46 6.74
C LEU A 282 27.05 9.47 7.82
N LEU A 283 28.14 9.76 8.55
CA LEU A 283 28.58 8.97 9.70
C LEU A 283 27.53 8.97 10.82
N GLN A 284 26.88 10.10 11.11
CA GLN A 284 25.80 10.18 12.08
C GLN A 284 24.62 9.27 11.70
N VAL A 285 24.25 9.23 10.40
CA VAL A 285 23.23 8.29 9.93
C VAL A 285 23.68 6.84 10.11
N VAL A 286 24.91 6.52 9.73
CA VAL A 286 25.49 5.17 9.91
C VAL A 286 25.43 4.73 11.37
N GLU A 287 25.87 5.56 12.30
CA GLU A 287 25.82 5.27 13.74
C GLU A 287 24.40 5.08 14.24
N THR A 288 23.45 5.90 13.78
CA THR A 288 22.04 5.81 14.13
C THR A 288 21.44 4.49 13.67
N VAL A 289 21.73 4.06 12.45
CA VAL A 289 21.30 2.75 11.93
C VAL A 289 21.95 1.61 12.72
N LEU A 290 23.24 1.69 13.05
CA LEU A 290 23.94 0.65 13.81
C LEU A 290 23.46 0.50 15.26
N ARG A 291 22.81 1.50 15.86
CA ARG A 291 22.18 1.35 17.19
C ARG A 291 20.95 0.44 17.19
N ASN A 292 20.44 0.09 16.00
CA ASN A 292 19.24 -0.73 15.81
C ASN A 292 19.57 -2.19 15.47
N GLU A 293 20.68 -2.76 15.95
CA GLU A 293 21.06 -4.15 15.63
C GLU A 293 19.97 -5.17 16.02
N ASP A 294 19.25 -4.93 17.12
CA ASP A 294 18.16 -5.78 17.59
C ASP A 294 16.89 -5.70 16.72
N SER A 295 16.79 -4.73 15.82
CA SER A 295 15.63 -4.53 14.93
C SER A 295 15.58 -5.50 13.74
N CYS A 296 16.52 -6.46 13.64
CA CYS A 296 16.56 -7.48 12.58
C CYS A 296 15.52 -8.59 12.72
N ILE A 297 14.93 -8.76 13.91
CA ILE A 297 14.02 -9.85 14.23
C ILE A 297 12.68 -9.26 14.63
N TYR A 298 11.64 -9.70 13.94
CA TYR A 298 10.26 -9.45 14.29
C TYR A 298 9.73 -10.64 15.09
N ARG A 299 9.18 -10.36 16.27
CA ARG A 299 8.58 -11.38 17.15
C ARG A 299 7.08 -11.26 17.11
N PHE A 300 6.41 -12.35 16.74
CA PHE A 300 4.96 -12.45 16.81
C PHE A 300 4.51 -12.80 18.23
N ASP A 301 3.29 -12.42 18.59
CA ASP A 301 2.70 -12.69 19.91
C ASP A 301 2.63 -14.18 20.25
N TYR A 302 2.51 -15.04 19.23
CA TYR A 302 2.51 -16.50 19.39
C TYR A 302 3.91 -17.13 19.44
N GLY A 303 4.96 -16.31 19.54
CA GLY A 303 6.35 -16.74 19.77
C GLY A 303 7.17 -17.06 18.52
N ALA A 304 6.60 -16.95 17.31
CA ALA A 304 7.40 -17.06 16.09
C ALA A 304 8.31 -15.85 15.89
N GLU A 305 9.47 -16.07 15.29
CA GLU A 305 10.44 -15.04 14.97
C GLU A 305 10.74 -15.03 13.48
N TRP A 306 10.49 -13.91 12.80
CA TRP A 306 10.83 -13.73 11.39
C TRP A 306 11.88 -12.65 11.23
N GLY A 307 12.72 -12.79 10.21
CA GLY A 307 13.76 -11.82 9.90
C GLY A 307 13.22 -10.62 9.13
N ASP A 308 13.46 -9.41 9.63
CA ASP A 308 13.21 -8.18 8.89
C ASP A 308 14.33 -7.94 7.87
N ASP A 309 14.08 -8.31 6.62
CA ASP A 309 15.07 -8.21 5.57
C ASP A 309 15.45 -6.78 5.22
N VAL A 310 14.56 -5.80 5.41
CA VAL A 310 14.87 -4.39 5.16
C VAL A 310 15.83 -3.89 6.24
N SER A 311 15.54 -4.17 7.52
CA SER A 311 16.43 -3.83 8.64
C SER A 311 17.82 -4.43 8.48
N LYS A 312 17.89 -5.71 8.12
CA LYS A 312 19.16 -6.39 7.83
C LYS A 312 19.94 -5.69 6.71
N ARG A 313 19.27 -5.26 5.64
CA ARG A 313 19.91 -4.51 4.54
C ARG A 313 20.43 -3.16 5.02
N PHE A 314 19.66 -2.44 5.84
CA PHE A 314 20.07 -1.14 6.39
C PHE A 314 21.32 -1.28 7.24
N LEU A 315 21.32 -2.21 8.19
CA LEU A 315 22.46 -2.49 9.06
C LEU A 315 23.69 -2.94 8.28
N LYS A 316 23.51 -3.81 7.29
CA LYS A 316 24.62 -4.24 6.43
C LYS A 316 25.22 -3.08 5.63
N SER A 317 24.37 -2.22 5.06
CA SER A 317 24.81 -1.00 4.38
C SER A 317 25.61 -0.10 5.33
N ALA A 318 25.12 0.10 6.55
CA ALA A 318 25.79 0.91 7.57
C ALA A 318 27.17 0.33 7.95
N LYS A 319 27.28 -1.01 8.11
CA LYS A 319 28.55 -1.71 8.41
C LYS A 319 29.59 -1.49 7.31
N TRP A 320 29.20 -1.69 6.04
CA TRP A 320 30.10 -1.45 4.92
C TRP A 320 30.57 0.00 4.84
N ILE A 321 29.68 0.98 5.05
CA ILE A 321 30.06 2.39 5.02
C ILE A 321 31.03 2.71 6.17
N LYS A 322 30.78 2.19 7.37
CA LYS A 322 31.67 2.37 8.53
C LYS A 322 33.08 1.85 8.23
N GLU A 323 33.20 0.70 7.58
CA GLU A 323 34.50 0.12 7.18
C GLU A 323 35.21 0.96 6.11
N ILE A 324 34.46 1.64 5.23
CA ILE A 324 35.03 2.47 4.15
C ILE A 324 35.44 3.86 4.65
N LEU A 325 34.69 4.44 5.61
CA LEU A 325 34.87 5.82 6.05
C LEU A 325 35.78 5.98 7.28
N ASN A 326 36.02 4.88 8.02
CA ASN A 326 37.03 4.79 9.09
C ASN A 326 38.44 4.66 8.51
#